data_AF-A0A1I7EQZ4-F1
#
_entry.id   AF-A0A1I7EQZ4-F1
#
_cell.length_a   1.000
_cell.length_b   1.000
_cell.length_c   1.000
_cell.angle_alpha   90.00
_cell.angle_beta   90.00
_cell.angle_gamma   90.00
#
_symmetry.space_group_name_H-M   'P 1'
#
loop_
_entity.id
_entity.type
_entity.pdbx_description
1 polymer ?
#
loop_
_entity_poly.entity_id
_entity_poly.type
_entity_poly.pdbx_seq_one_letter_code
_entity_poly.pdbx_strand_id
1 'polypeptide(L)'
;MNAAEKRELVIWTARAHVGEYLDGSIDLPVLSTRAGSQEWCAHEALPFNDADKCLLCLLADLRASSRYNFPIDPAAKPERLMTVFVERIARPEDMRGEPVARFDIVFETYVASAGVLMKGAPRQDVGPVSCDKGEGVWKMMLKLLRAMYPKIAGS
;
A
#
# COMPACT_ATOMS: atom_id res chain seq x y z
N MET A 1 15.26 26.83 -20.72
CA MET A 1 16.12 26.25 -19.66
C MET A 1 15.51 24.91 -19.32
N ASN A 2 16.09 23.81 -19.81
CA ASN A 2 15.47 22.49 -19.71
C ASN A 2 15.47 22.06 -18.23
N ALA A 3 14.28 21.98 -17.63
CA ALA A 3 14.11 21.25 -16.38
C ALA A 3 14.45 19.78 -16.69
N ALA A 4 15.64 19.33 -16.29
CA ALA A 4 15.93 17.91 -16.30
C ALA A 4 14.84 17.22 -15.47
N GLU A 5 14.08 16.32 -16.09
CA GLU A 5 13.10 15.49 -15.41
C GLU A 5 13.79 14.84 -14.21
N LYS A 6 13.50 15.30 -13.00
CA LYS A 6 14.14 14.78 -11.81
C LYS A 6 13.57 13.39 -11.56
N ARG A 7 14.35 12.37 -11.94
CA ARG A 7 14.04 10.98 -11.66
C ARG A 7 14.53 10.63 -10.27
N GLU A 8 13.66 10.02 -9.49
CA GLU A 8 13.96 9.54 -8.14
C GLU A 8 13.66 8.03 -8.09
N LEU A 9 14.56 7.22 -7.53
CA LEU A 9 14.23 5.82 -7.27
C LEU A 9 13.44 5.70 -5.96
N VAL A 10 12.18 5.28 -6.05
CA VAL A 10 11.33 5.02 -4.88
C VAL A 10 11.40 3.54 -4.54
N ILE A 11 11.99 3.24 -3.38
CA ILE A 11 12.14 1.91 -2.80
C ILE A 11 11.20 1.83 -1.60
N TRP A 12 10.40 0.79 -1.53
CA TRP A 12 9.34 0.65 -0.53
C TRP A 12 9.23 -0.79 -0.03
N THR A 13 8.68 -0.92 1.17
CA THR A 13 8.25 -2.20 1.74
C THR A 13 6.85 -2.02 2.32
N ALA A 14 5.98 -3.00 2.08
CA ALA A 14 4.65 -3.09 2.64
C ALA A 14 4.51 -4.40 3.42
N ARG A 15 4.10 -4.31 4.68
CA ARG A 15 3.91 -5.49 5.55
C ARG A 15 2.47 -5.53 6.02
N ALA A 16 1.81 -6.64 5.72
CA ALA A 16 0.47 -6.92 6.22
C ALA A 16 0.57 -7.74 7.51
N HIS A 17 -0.21 -7.36 8.51
CA HIS A 17 -0.26 -7.99 9.81
C HIS A 17 -1.70 -8.37 10.19
N VAL A 18 -1.85 -9.39 11.02
CA VAL A 18 -3.11 -9.72 11.68
C VAL A 18 -3.37 -8.74 12.81
N GLY A 19 -4.60 -8.25 12.92
CA GLY A 19 -5.07 -7.42 14.02
C GLY A 19 -5.00 -5.93 13.76
N GLU A 20 -5.49 -5.17 14.73
CA GLU A 20 -5.46 -3.71 14.76
C GLU A 20 -4.27 -3.24 15.59
N TYR A 21 -3.52 -2.30 15.05
CA TYR A 21 -2.42 -1.68 15.77
C TYR A 21 -2.93 -0.53 16.65
N LEU A 22 -3.17 -0.84 17.92
CA LEU A 22 -3.68 0.11 18.91
C LEU A 22 -2.56 1.00 19.48
N ASP A 23 -1.38 0.42 19.74
CA ASP A 23 -0.20 1.14 20.22
C ASP A 23 1.09 0.43 19.80
N GLY A 24 2.23 1.12 19.96
CA GLY A 24 3.55 0.59 19.57
C GLY A 24 4.14 -0.47 20.47
N SER A 25 3.36 -1.04 21.38
CA SER A 25 3.83 -2.04 22.34
C SER A 25 3.59 -3.48 21.90
N ILE A 26 2.79 -3.70 20.85
CA ILE A 26 2.41 -5.05 20.39
C ILE A 26 3.00 -5.35 19.03
N ASP A 27 3.88 -6.35 18.97
CA ASP A 27 4.32 -6.96 17.71
C ASP A 27 3.16 -7.79 17.11
N LEU A 28 2.54 -7.25 16.06
CA LEU A 28 1.47 -7.95 15.35
C LEU A 28 2.03 -9.06 14.45
N PRO A 29 1.42 -10.26 14.41
CA PRO A 29 1.86 -11.34 13.51
C PRO A 29 1.84 -10.91 12.05
N VAL A 30 2.94 -11.12 11.33
CA VAL A 30 3.05 -10.80 9.90
C VAL A 30 2.29 -11.85 9.08
N LEU A 31 1.37 -11.39 8.22
CA LEU A 31 0.69 -12.21 7.22
C LEU A 31 1.53 -12.36 5.96
N SER A 32 2.05 -11.24 5.44
CA SER A 32 2.83 -11.21 4.21
C SER A 32 3.61 -9.91 4.09
N THR A 33 4.66 -9.93 3.29
CA THR A 33 5.48 -8.76 2.98
C THR A 33 5.63 -8.64 1.46
N ARG A 34 5.48 -7.42 0.94
CA ARG A 34 5.91 -7.05 -0.41
C ARG A 34 6.97 -5.97 -0.31
N ALA A 35 7.94 -6.01 -1.19
CA ALA A 35 8.90 -4.94 -1.38
C ALA A 35 9.08 -4.70 -2.87
N GLY A 36 9.47 -3.48 -3.21
CA GLY A 36 9.69 -3.11 -4.59
C GLY A 36 10.44 -1.81 -4.72
N SER A 37 10.88 -1.54 -5.94
CA SER A 37 11.50 -0.29 -6.32
C SER A 37 11.00 0.16 -7.68
N GLN A 38 10.73 1.45 -7.84
CA GLN A 38 10.28 2.02 -9.10
C GLN A 38 10.87 3.41 -9.31
N GLU A 39 11.27 3.71 -10.55
CA GLU A 39 11.63 5.07 -10.92
C GLU A 39 10.41 5.98 -10.92
N TRP A 40 10.52 7.11 -10.23
CA TRP A 40 9.53 8.15 -10.12
C TRP A 40 9.98 9.36 -10.91
N CYS A 41 9.21 9.71 -11.94
CA CYS A 41 9.38 10.95 -12.68
C CYS A 41 8.39 11.97 -12.14
N ALA A 42 8.88 13.08 -11.59
CA ALA A 42 8.02 14.16 -11.14
C ALA A 42 7.21 14.73 -12.34
N HIS A 43 5.89 14.69 -12.24
CA HIS A 43 4.95 15.34 -13.17
C HIS A 43 4.05 16.25 -12.35
N GLU A 44 3.56 17.37 -12.91
CA GLU A 44 2.73 18.36 -12.19
C GLU A 44 1.44 17.77 -11.58
N ALA A 45 1.00 16.61 -12.08
CA ALA A 45 -0.20 15.92 -11.62
C ALA A 45 0.08 14.85 -10.55
N LEU A 46 1.35 14.61 -10.22
CA LEU A 46 1.77 13.57 -9.30
C LEU A 46 2.07 14.14 -7.91
N PRO A 47 1.76 13.40 -6.85
CA PRO A 47 2.00 13.85 -5.49
C PRO A 47 3.49 13.92 -5.18
N PHE A 48 3.85 14.88 -4.32
CA PHE A 48 5.25 15.17 -3.97
C PHE A 48 5.70 14.58 -2.64
N ASN A 49 4.78 14.13 -1.78
CA ASN A 49 5.14 13.53 -0.49
C ASN A 49 5.51 12.04 -0.62
N ASP A 50 6.33 11.54 0.31
CA ASP A 50 6.87 10.18 0.22
C ASP A 50 5.81 9.10 0.42
N ALA A 51 4.78 9.37 1.23
CA ALA A 51 3.67 8.44 1.43
C ALA A 51 2.97 8.13 0.10
N ASP A 52 2.49 9.15 -0.58
CA ASP A 52 1.78 9.00 -1.85
C ASP A 52 2.66 8.36 -2.94
N LYS A 53 3.95 8.72 -3.01
CA LYS A 53 4.90 8.07 -3.93
C LYS A 53 4.97 6.56 -3.67
N CYS A 54 5.21 6.15 -2.43
CA CYS A 54 5.27 4.74 -2.06
C CYS A 54 3.95 4.01 -2.34
N LEU A 55 2.82 4.64 -2.02
CA LEU A 55 1.48 4.05 -2.25
C LEU A 55 1.16 3.91 -3.74
N LEU A 56 1.55 4.87 -4.58
CA LEU A 56 1.37 4.79 -6.03
C LEU A 56 2.31 3.77 -6.67
N CYS A 57 3.55 3.64 -6.20
CA CYS A 57 4.45 2.57 -6.62
C CYS A 57 3.90 1.18 -6.23
N LEU A 58 3.42 1.02 -4.98
CA LEU A 58 2.75 -0.20 -4.55
C LEU A 58 1.50 -0.49 -5.39
N LEU A 59 0.69 0.53 -5.71
CA LEU A 59 -0.48 0.39 -6.59
C LEU A 59 -0.09 -0.09 -7.98
N ALA A 60 0.95 0.49 -8.60
CA ALA A 60 1.44 0.09 -9.91
C ALA A 60 1.94 -1.36 -9.92
N ASP A 61 2.71 -1.73 -8.91
CA ASP A 61 3.22 -3.09 -8.70
C ASP A 61 2.09 -4.12 -8.50
N LEU A 62 1.11 -3.81 -7.67
CA LEU A 62 -0.07 -4.65 -7.46
C LEU A 62 -0.92 -4.78 -8.72
N ARG A 63 -1.06 -3.71 -9.52
CA ARG A 63 -1.74 -3.79 -10.82
C ARG A 63 -1.03 -4.74 -11.77
N ALA A 64 0.29 -4.58 -11.93
CA ALA A 64 1.10 -5.45 -12.76
C ALA A 64 0.95 -6.90 -12.30
N SER A 65 1.12 -7.15 -10.99
CA SER A 65 0.97 -8.47 -10.39
C SER A 65 -0.42 -9.06 -10.62
N SER A 66 -1.48 -8.27 -10.52
CA SER A 66 -2.85 -8.74 -10.71
C SER A 66 -3.17 -9.24 -12.12
N ARG A 67 -2.39 -8.81 -13.13
CA ARG A 67 -2.53 -9.26 -14.52
C ARG A 67 -1.92 -10.64 -14.76
N TYR A 68 -0.87 -10.97 -14.01
CA TYR A 68 -0.07 -12.18 -14.23
C TYR A 68 -0.26 -13.25 -13.16
N ASN A 69 -0.62 -12.86 -11.93
CA ASN A 69 -0.71 -13.74 -10.77
C ASN A 69 -2.02 -13.47 -10.01
N PHE A 70 -2.99 -14.39 -10.14
CA PHE A 70 -4.22 -14.34 -9.35
C PHE A 70 -4.43 -15.63 -8.54
N PRO A 71 -4.62 -15.53 -7.20
CA PRO A 71 -4.52 -14.32 -6.39
C PRO A 71 -3.07 -13.84 -6.22
N ILE A 72 -2.89 -12.56 -5.90
CA ILE A 72 -1.58 -12.00 -5.57
C ILE A 72 -1.20 -12.52 -4.19
N ASP A 73 -0.18 -13.39 -4.14
CA ASP A 73 0.22 -14.13 -2.95
C ASP A 73 -0.95 -14.95 -2.34
N PRO A 74 -1.23 -16.15 -2.86
CA PRO A 74 -2.33 -16.99 -2.41
C PRO A 74 -2.24 -17.43 -0.94
N ALA A 75 -1.05 -17.36 -0.33
CA ALA A 75 -0.85 -17.76 1.07
C ALA A 75 -1.34 -16.69 2.05
N ALA A 76 -1.35 -15.42 1.64
CA ALA A 76 -1.76 -14.27 2.45
C ALA A 76 -3.29 -14.14 2.49
N LYS A 77 -3.94 -14.96 3.31
CA LYS A 77 -5.39 -14.90 3.51
C LYS A 77 -5.79 -13.64 4.29
N PRO A 78 -6.86 -12.95 3.90
CA PRO A 78 -7.37 -11.83 4.69
C PRO A 78 -7.95 -12.30 6.02
N GLU A 79 -7.65 -11.54 7.06
CA GLU A 79 -8.26 -11.67 8.39
C GLU A 79 -9.28 -10.55 8.60
N ARG A 80 -10.18 -10.73 9.58
CA ARG A 80 -11.24 -9.74 9.87
C ARG A 80 -10.68 -8.35 10.18
N LEU A 81 -9.61 -8.31 10.97
CA LEU A 81 -8.87 -7.10 11.30
C LEU A 81 -7.43 -7.28 10.84
N MET A 82 -6.91 -6.31 10.12
CA MET A 82 -5.54 -6.32 9.62
C MET A 82 -4.94 -4.93 9.67
N THR A 83 -3.63 -4.87 9.79
CA THR A 83 -2.88 -3.62 9.69
C THR A 83 -1.84 -3.76 8.59
N VAL A 84 -1.78 -2.81 7.65
CA VAL A 84 -0.73 -2.75 6.62
C VAL A 84 0.14 -1.52 6.86
N PHE A 85 1.43 -1.75 7.11
CA PHE A 85 2.42 -0.68 7.16
C PHE A 85 3.11 -0.55 5.81
N VAL A 86 3.27 0.68 5.33
CA VAL A 86 4.07 1.01 4.16
C VAL A 86 5.23 1.89 4.60
N GLU A 87 6.42 1.48 4.22
CA GLU A 87 7.68 2.11 4.61
C GLU A 87 8.44 2.58 3.37
N ARG A 88 9.04 3.77 3.46
CA ARG A 88 10.04 4.26 2.50
C ARG A 88 11.40 3.74 2.92
N ILE A 89 12.07 3.06 2.00
CA ILE A 89 13.44 2.59 2.17
C ILE A 89 14.36 3.66 1.57
N ALA A 90 15.27 4.22 2.37
CA ALA A 90 16.14 5.30 1.89
C ALA A 90 17.21 4.76 0.93
N ARG A 91 17.78 3.59 1.23
CA ARG A 91 18.79 2.91 0.42
C ARG A 91 18.53 1.42 0.31
N PRO A 92 18.87 0.77 -0.82
CA PRO A 92 18.66 -0.67 -1.01
C PRO A 92 19.25 -1.56 0.10
N GLU A 93 20.34 -1.12 0.72
CA GLU A 93 21.02 -1.82 1.80
C GLU A 93 20.33 -1.71 3.18
N ASP A 94 19.34 -0.82 3.33
CA ASP A 94 18.68 -0.61 4.61
C ASP A 94 17.73 -1.78 4.93
N MET A 95 17.90 -2.36 6.13
CA MET A 95 17.05 -3.46 6.62
C MET A 95 15.66 -3.00 7.09
N ARG A 96 15.47 -1.70 7.33
CA ARG A 96 14.21 -1.12 7.80
C ARG A 96 13.95 0.21 7.12
N GLY A 97 12.70 0.45 6.77
CA GLY A 97 12.28 1.73 6.21
C GLY A 97 11.69 2.66 7.26
N GLU A 98 11.49 3.91 6.85
CA GLU A 98 10.69 4.86 7.62
C GLU A 98 9.20 4.63 7.32
N PRO A 99 8.34 4.42 8.33
CA PRO A 99 6.89 4.32 8.12
C PRO A 99 6.33 5.61 7.51
N VAL A 100 5.71 5.48 6.34
CA VAL A 100 5.08 6.60 5.62
C VAL A 100 3.56 6.50 5.59
N ALA A 101 3.00 5.29 5.67
CA ALA A 101 1.57 5.08 5.79
C ALA A 101 1.22 3.83 6.63
N ARG A 102 0.06 3.87 7.29
CA ARG A 102 -0.58 2.75 7.98
C ARG A 102 -2.03 2.63 7.51
N PHE A 103 -2.47 1.42 7.20
CA PHE A 103 -3.86 1.08 6.91
C PHE A 103 -4.38 0.17 8.01
N ASP A 104 -5.40 0.62 8.72
CA ASP A 104 -6.16 -0.19 9.67
C ASP A 104 -7.40 -0.71 8.93
N ILE A 105 -7.38 -1.98 8.56
CA ILE A 105 -8.34 -2.60 7.64
C ILE A 105 -9.35 -3.45 8.41
N VAL A 106 -10.62 -3.24 8.12
CA VAL A 106 -11.74 -4.10 8.54
C VAL A 106 -12.27 -4.83 7.32
N PHE A 107 -12.33 -6.16 7.41
CA PHE A 107 -12.83 -7.05 6.38
C PHE A 107 -13.96 -7.94 6.91
N GLU A 108 -15.17 -7.72 6.41
CA GLU A 108 -16.36 -8.47 6.82
C GLU A 108 -17.24 -8.78 5.62
N THR A 109 -17.76 -10.00 5.54
CA THR A 109 -18.74 -10.42 4.51
C THR A 109 -18.32 -10.03 3.09
N TYR A 110 -17.04 -10.26 2.75
CA TYR A 110 -16.47 -9.92 1.44
C TYR A 110 -16.45 -8.43 1.11
N VAL A 111 -16.44 -7.55 2.12
CA VAL A 111 -16.29 -6.11 1.97
C VAL A 111 -15.14 -5.63 2.85
N ALA A 112 -14.26 -4.80 2.29
CA ALA A 112 -13.16 -4.19 3.01
C ALA A 112 -13.33 -2.68 3.12
N SER A 113 -12.90 -2.12 4.25
CA SER A 113 -12.74 -0.68 4.48
C SER A 113 -11.46 -0.44 5.28
N ALA A 114 -10.89 0.76 5.18
CA ALA A 114 -9.65 1.07 5.86
C ALA A 114 -9.63 2.50 6.41
N GLY A 115 -9.13 2.66 7.63
CA GLY A 115 -8.60 3.93 8.10
C GLY A 115 -7.14 4.07 7.69
N VAL A 116 -6.76 5.18 7.08
CA VAL A 116 -5.42 5.43 6.56
C VAL A 116 -4.79 6.58 7.29
N LEU A 117 -3.62 6.34 7.87
CA LEU A 117 -2.78 7.35 8.49
C LEU A 117 -1.52 7.50 7.64
N MET A 118 -1.33 8.68 7.04
CA MET A 118 -0.10 9.02 6.34
C MET A 118 0.72 10.00 7.17
N LYS A 119 2.05 9.88 7.09
CA LYS A 119 2.96 10.77 7.81
C LYS A 119 2.68 12.23 7.47
N GLY A 120 2.32 13.03 8.48
CA GLY A 120 2.05 14.46 8.33
C GLY A 120 0.68 14.82 7.74
N ALA A 121 -0.23 13.86 7.60
CA ALA A 121 -1.59 14.09 7.10
C ALA A 121 -2.65 13.66 8.13
N PRO A 122 -3.85 14.26 8.09
CA PRO A 122 -4.98 13.77 8.87
C PRO A 122 -5.37 12.35 8.42
N ARG A 123 -6.03 11.60 9.32
CA ARG A 123 -6.61 10.30 8.98
C ARG A 123 -7.60 10.45 7.83
N GLN A 124 -7.55 9.52 6.89
CA GLN A 124 -8.51 9.39 5.80
C GLN A 124 -9.14 8.01 5.85
N ASP A 125 -10.46 7.91 5.72
CA ASP A 125 -11.13 6.61 5.57
C ASP A 125 -11.33 6.28 4.08
N VAL A 126 -11.16 5.02 3.73
CA VAL A 126 -11.22 4.49 2.36
C VAL A 126 -12.14 3.28 2.30
N GLY A 127 -13.00 3.24 1.28
CA GLY A 127 -13.99 2.18 1.08
C GLY A 127 -15.42 2.63 1.35
N PRO A 128 -16.38 1.69 1.40
CA PRO A 128 -16.21 0.24 1.27
C PRO A 128 -15.80 -0.21 -0.14
N VAL A 129 -15.06 -1.32 -0.25
CA VAL A 129 -14.74 -1.99 -1.52
C VAL A 129 -15.16 -3.46 -1.47
N SER A 130 -15.78 -3.96 -2.55
CA SER A 130 -16.18 -5.36 -2.65
C SER A 130 -14.97 -6.24 -2.95
N CYS A 131 -14.81 -7.30 -2.16
CA CYS A 131 -13.82 -8.35 -2.37
C CYS A 131 -14.49 -9.62 -2.89
N ASP A 132 -13.76 -10.42 -3.65
CA ASP A 132 -14.26 -11.71 -4.12
C ASP A 132 -13.79 -12.83 -3.19
N LYS A 133 -14.52 -13.96 -3.21
CA LYS A 133 -14.15 -15.13 -2.40
C LYS A 133 -12.77 -15.65 -2.86
N GLY A 134 -11.82 -15.74 -1.93
CA GLY A 134 -10.46 -16.21 -2.21
C GLY A 134 -9.50 -15.11 -2.67
N GLU A 135 -9.91 -13.84 -2.67
CA GLU A 135 -8.94 -12.75 -2.80
C GLU A 135 -8.00 -12.72 -1.58
N GLY A 136 -6.70 -12.64 -1.85
CA GLY A 136 -5.67 -12.42 -0.82
C GLY A 136 -5.57 -10.96 -0.39
N VAL A 137 -4.81 -10.72 0.68
CA VAL A 137 -4.61 -9.37 1.26
C VAL A 137 -4.18 -8.34 0.23
N TRP A 138 -3.25 -8.69 -0.67
CA TRP A 138 -2.72 -7.74 -1.65
C TRP A 138 -3.71 -7.37 -2.75
N LYS A 139 -4.66 -8.26 -3.06
CA LYS A 139 -5.75 -7.94 -4.00
C LYS A 139 -6.77 -6.99 -3.36
N MET A 140 -7.06 -7.18 -2.08
CA MET A 140 -7.84 -6.22 -1.29
C MET A 140 -7.13 -4.86 -1.21
N MET A 141 -5.82 -4.85 -0.93
CA MET A 141 -5.01 -3.63 -0.90
C MET A 141 -5.03 -2.90 -2.25
N LEU A 142 -4.97 -3.63 -3.37
CA LEU A 142 -5.14 -3.06 -4.71
C LEU A 142 -6.49 -2.34 -4.85
N LYS A 143 -7.59 -2.93 -4.37
CA LYS A 143 -8.93 -2.33 -4.44
C LYS A 143 -9.03 -1.07 -3.57
N LEU A 144 -8.48 -1.09 -2.35
CA LEU A 144 -8.41 0.08 -1.47
C LEU A 144 -7.57 1.21 -2.07
N LEU A 145 -6.38 0.93 -2.59
CA LEU A 145 -5.53 1.94 -3.24
C LEU A 145 -6.19 2.52 -4.49
N ARG A 146 -6.95 1.72 -5.26
CA ARG A 146 -7.73 2.24 -6.39
C ARG A 146 -8.84 3.19 -5.94
N ALA A 147 -9.51 2.88 -4.83
CA ALA A 147 -10.52 3.77 -4.25
C ALA A 147 -9.90 5.08 -3.73
N MET A 148 -8.67 5.02 -3.20
CA MET A 148 -7.93 6.20 -2.74
C MET A 148 -7.42 7.07 -3.90
N TYR A 149 -6.98 6.47 -5.02
CA TYR A 149 -6.45 7.17 -6.19
C TYR A 149 -7.28 6.93 -7.47
N PRO A 150 -8.57 7.30 -7.51
CA PRO A 150 -9.47 6.94 -8.61
C PRO A 150 -9.04 7.52 -9.96
N LYS A 151 -8.46 8.73 -9.96
CA LYS A 151 -7.98 9.42 -11.17
C LYS A 151 -6.75 8.77 -11.80
N ILE A 152 -6.00 7.99 -11.03
CA ILE A 152 -4.82 7.25 -11.49
C ILE A 152 -5.20 5.78 -11.74
N ALA A 153 -6.33 5.31 -11.22
CA ALA A 153 -6.85 3.95 -11.32
C ALA A 153 -7.54 3.58 -12.64
N GLY A 154 -8.01 4.57 -13.40
CA GLY A 154 -8.72 4.38 -14.67
C GLY A 154 -7.85 4.26 -15.93
N SER A 155 -6.52 4.37 -15.81
CA SER A 155 -5.55 4.22 -16.91
C SER A 155 -4.90 2.84 -16.92
#